data_AF-A0A852KCL5-F1
#
_entry.id   AF-A0A852KCL5-F1
#
_cell.length_a   1.000
_cell.length_b   1.000
_cell.length_c   1.000
_cell.angle_alpha   90.00
_cell.angle_beta   90.00
_cell.angle_gamma   90.00
#
_symmetry.space_group_name_H-M   'P 1'
#
loop_
_entity.id
_entity.type
_entity.pdbx_description
1 polymer ?
#
loop_
_entity_poly.entity_id
_entity_poly.type
_entity_poly.pdbx_seq_one_letter_code
_entity_poly.pdbx_strand_id
1 'polypeptide(L)'
;SATVLLILTAATGLAVVLVLLPRAPVNHFCVTSRNQTGFLCDDGVTCIPASQVCDRVSNCRNGEDEQEKLCGDLPHSLPGFLVFHCANPTYWVYADQRCNGLNDCGDCSDEMGSLAACAPCGSEWWSCSPVLYEYCSCVPRRLCRDGVQHCLSWSDEYIC
;
A
#
# COMPACT_ATOMS: atom_id res chain seq x y z
N SER A 1 25.51 8.25 67.60
CA SER A 1 24.16 7.97 68.15
C SER A 1 23.32 9.24 68.05
N ALA A 2 22.00 9.13 68.01
CA ALA A 2 21.01 10.21 67.86
C ALA A 2 20.89 10.88 66.46
N THR A 3 19.80 10.47 65.82
CA THR A 3 19.11 10.83 64.57
C THR A 3 18.35 12.18 64.54
N VAL A 4 17.95 12.61 63.33
CA VAL A 4 16.65 13.31 62.99
C VAL A 4 16.56 14.82 63.33
N LEU A 5 15.90 15.74 62.57
CA LEU A 5 14.94 15.68 61.44
C LEU A 5 15.16 16.82 60.38
N LEU A 6 14.57 16.66 59.18
CA LEU A 6 14.29 17.72 58.17
C LEU A 6 12.95 18.44 58.48
N ILE A 7 12.30 19.32 57.70
CA ILE A 7 12.49 19.91 56.35
C ILE A 7 11.85 21.34 56.39
N LEU A 8 12.19 22.24 55.46
CA LEU A 8 11.28 23.04 54.59
C LEU A 8 11.79 24.46 54.25
N THR A 9 12.10 24.70 52.98
CA THR A 9 11.67 25.90 52.24
C THR A 9 11.33 25.50 50.81
N ALA A 10 10.20 25.99 50.29
CA ALA A 10 9.69 25.61 48.98
C ALA A 10 10.22 26.53 47.87
N ALA A 11 10.56 25.96 46.71
CA ALA A 11 10.80 26.68 45.47
C ALA A 11 9.89 26.11 44.39
N THR A 12 8.79 26.83 44.09
CA THR A 12 7.86 26.49 43.02
C THR A 12 8.46 26.82 41.66
N GLY A 13 9.10 25.84 41.04
CA GLY A 13 9.35 25.84 39.60
C GLY A 13 8.39 24.85 38.93
N LEU A 14 7.44 25.35 38.13
CA LEU A 14 6.83 24.49 37.11
C LEU A 14 7.95 24.11 36.13
N ALA A 15 8.56 22.95 36.35
CA ALA A 15 9.21 22.24 35.27
C ALA A 15 8.13 22.00 34.23
N VAL A 16 8.17 22.79 33.15
CA VAL A 16 7.30 22.56 31.99
C VAL A 16 7.63 21.15 31.52
N VAL A 17 6.76 20.21 31.85
CA VAL A 17 6.81 18.86 31.31
C VAL A 17 6.33 18.97 29.87
N LEU A 18 7.19 19.56 29.04
CA LEU A 18 7.10 19.46 27.60
C LEU A 18 7.40 17.99 27.32
N VAL A 19 6.35 17.17 27.38
CA VAL A 19 6.38 15.79 26.90
C VAL A 19 6.53 15.91 25.39
N LEU A 20 7.75 16.15 24.95
CA LEU A 20 8.24 15.71 23.65
C LEU A 20 8.24 14.18 23.72
N LEU A 21 7.04 13.60 23.69
CA LEU A 21 6.87 12.27 23.14
C LEU A 21 7.60 12.33 21.79
N PRO A 22 8.65 11.53 21.56
CA PRO A 22 9.08 11.33 20.20
C PRO A 22 7.83 10.85 19.46
N ARG A 23 7.35 11.64 18.48
CA ARG A 23 6.20 11.24 17.66
C ARG A 23 6.53 9.86 17.13
N ALA A 24 5.82 8.85 17.64
CA ALA A 24 5.96 7.48 17.17
C ALA A 24 5.79 7.49 15.65
N PRO A 25 6.49 6.62 14.91
CA PRO A 25 6.34 6.58 13.46
C PRO A 25 4.86 6.44 13.12
N VAL A 26 4.36 7.37 12.32
CA VAL A 26 2.96 7.59 12.00
C VAL A 26 2.52 6.52 11.01
N ASN A 27 2.42 5.29 11.51
CA ASN A 27 2.11 4.09 10.73
C ASN A 27 0.57 4.00 10.56
N HIS A 28 -0.02 5.05 10.01
CA HIS A 28 -1.45 5.21 9.88
C HIS A 28 -1.95 4.49 8.62
N PHE A 29 -2.16 3.17 8.75
CA PHE A 29 -2.84 2.35 7.74
C PHE A 29 -4.36 2.61 7.75
N CYS A 30 -4.95 2.67 6.57
CA CYS A 30 -6.40 2.59 6.40
C CYS A 30 -6.79 1.76 5.17
N VAL A 31 -8.10 1.56 5.01
CA VAL A 31 -8.70 0.98 3.83
C VAL A 31 -9.62 2.03 3.21
N THR A 32 -9.44 2.31 1.91
CA THR A 32 -10.24 3.31 1.19
C THR A 32 -11.68 2.83 0.98
N SER A 33 -12.56 3.74 0.55
CA SER A 33 -13.94 3.39 0.16
C SER A 33 -14.05 2.38 -0.99
N ARG A 34 -12.95 2.13 -1.73
CA ARG A 34 -12.84 1.11 -2.78
C ARG A 34 -12.24 -0.21 -2.28
N ASN A 35 -12.10 -0.39 -0.97
CA ASN A 35 -11.47 -1.55 -0.34
C ASN A 35 -9.99 -1.74 -0.75
N GLN A 36 -9.27 -0.64 -1.03
CA GLN A 36 -7.84 -0.64 -1.36
C GLN A 36 -7.00 -0.21 -0.15
N THR A 37 -5.74 -0.60 -0.11
CA THR A 37 -4.75 -0.13 0.88
C THR A 37 -4.60 1.39 0.82
N GLY A 38 -4.57 2.06 1.97
CA GLY A 38 -4.46 3.51 2.04
C GLY A 38 -3.57 4.04 3.16
N PHE A 39 -3.19 5.30 2.99
CA PHE A 39 -2.53 6.12 4.00
C PHE A 39 -3.56 7.03 4.68
N LEU A 40 -3.59 7.02 6.00
CA LEU A 40 -4.48 7.85 6.81
C LEU A 40 -3.73 9.09 7.30
N CYS A 41 -4.20 10.26 6.87
CA CYS A 41 -3.63 11.56 7.20
C CYS A 41 -3.60 11.82 8.72
N ASP A 42 -2.82 12.83 9.15
CA ASP A 42 -2.69 13.24 10.56
C ASP A 42 -4.01 13.78 11.16
N ASP A 43 -5.01 14.08 10.33
CA ASP A 43 -6.36 14.43 10.78
C ASP A 43 -7.17 13.23 11.31
N GLY A 44 -6.71 12.00 11.08
CA GLY A 44 -7.34 10.77 11.54
C GLY A 44 -8.67 10.43 10.85
N VAL A 45 -9.01 11.09 9.74
CA VAL A 45 -10.28 10.91 9.01
C VAL A 45 -10.05 10.74 7.50
N THR A 46 -9.11 11.47 6.93
CA THR A 46 -8.83 11.44 5.49
C THR A 46 -7.95 10.25 5.16
N CYS A 47 -8.52 9.27 4.44
CA CYS A 47 -7.84 8.08 3.96
C CYS A 47 -7.63 8.19 2.44
N ILE A 48 -6.38 8.31 2.00
CA ILE A 48 -6.00 8.37 0.58
C ILE A 48 -5.49 6.99 0.12
N PRO A 49 -5.67 6.59 -1.15
CA PRO A 49 -5.02 5.40 -1.72
C PRO A 49 -3.50 5.45 -1.58
N ALA A 50 -2.84 4.30 -1.48
CA ALA A 50 -1.37 4.27 -1.35
C ALA A 50 -0.65 4.95 -2.52
N SER A 51 -1.18 4.85 -3.74
CA SER A 51 -0.69 5.53 -4.95
C SER A 51 -0.81 7.06 -4.95
N GLN A 52 -1.50 7.66 -3.97
CA GLN A 52 -1.58 9.11 -3.77
C GLN A 52 -0.55 9.64 -2.75
N VAL A 53 0.39 8.81 -2.32
CA VAL A 53 1.52 9.21 -1.46
C VAL A 53 2.72 9.49 -2.35
N CYS A 54 3.34 10.66 -2.22
CA CYS A 54 4.45 11.12 -3.08
C CYS A 54 4.06 11.25 -4.57
N ASP A 55 2.80 11.58 -4.87
CA ASP A 55 2.27 11.81 -6.22
C ASP A 55 2.44 13.27 -6.71
N ARG A 56 2.99 14.15 -5.85
CA ARG A 56 3.18 15.60 -6.00
C ARG A 56 1.91 16.44 -5.79
N VAL A 57 0.86 15.86 -5.23
CA VAL A 57 -0.40 16.55 -4.88
C VAL A 57 -0.64 16.42 -3.38
N SER A 58 -0.81 17.54 -2.69
CA SER A 58 -1.16 17.55 -1.26
C SER A 58 -2.63 17.16 -1.09
N ASN A 59 -2.90 15.88 -0.91
CA ASN A 59 -4.25 15.32 -0.71
C ASN A 59 -4.60 15.29 0.79
N CYS A 60 -3.61 15.12 1.66
CA CYS A 60 -3.74 15.37 3.09
C CYS A 60 -3.72 16.86 3.45
N ARG A 61 -4.36 17.21 4.57
CA ARG A 61 -4.59 18.60 5.01
C ARG A 61 -3.31 19.42 5.24
N ASN A 62 -2.22 18.78 5.66
CA ASN A 62 -0.93 19.44 5.92
C ASN A 62 0.17 19.00 4.95
N GLY A 63 -0.18 18.31 3.87
CA GLY A 63 0.77 17.76 2.89
C GLY A 63 1.68 16.66 3.45
N GLU A 64 1.25 15.94 4.50
CA GLU A 64 2.03 14.86 5.13
C GLU A 64 2.27 13.64 4.24
N ASP A 65 1.43 13.47 3.23
CA ASP A 65 1.58 12.57 2.07
C ASP A 65 2.72 12.95 1.12
N GLU A 66 3.16 14.20 1.13
CA GLU A 66 4.20 14.77 0.26
C GLU A 66 5.47 15.22 1.01
N GLN A 67 5.61 14.85 2.29
CA GLN A 67 6.76 15.26 3.10
C GLN A 67 8.04 14.48 2.73
N GLU A 68 9.18 15.19 2.69
CA GLU A 68 10.53 14.62 2.45
C GLU A 68 10.85 13.40 3.33
N LYS A 69 10.33 13.35 4.57
CA LYS A 69 10.50 12.21 5.48
C LYS A 69 9.90 10.91 4.92
N LEU A 70 8.86 11.02 4.09
CA LEU A 70 8.12 9.93 3.47
C LEU A 70 8.59 9.67 2.02
N CYS A 71 8.99 10.73 1.31
CA CYS A 71 9.28 10.71 -0.13
C CYS A 71 10.78 10.77 -0.52
N GLY A 72 11.70 11.01 0.42
CA GLY A 72 13.11 11.27 0.12
C GLY A 72 13.96 10.06 -0.30
N ASP A 73 13.54 8.83 -0.01
CA ASP A 73 14.24 7.58 -0.37
C ASP A 73 13.23 6.48 -0.72
N LEU A 74 12.54 6.62 -1.86
CA LEU A 74 11.54 5.64 -2.29
C LEU A 74 12.20 4.35 -2.80
N PRO A 75 11.71 3.15 -2.42
CA PRO A 75 10.56 2.89 -1.54
C PRO A 75 10.91 2.82 -0.04
N HIS A 76 12.18 2.85 0.35
CA HIS A 76 12.66 2.58 1.72
C HIS A 76 12.09 3.52 2.80
N SER A 77 11.76 4.76 2.45
CA SER A 77 11.13 5.75 3.33
C SER A 77 9.62 5.55 3.51
N LEU A 78 8.97 4.78 2.63
CA LEU A 78 7.55 4.44 2.78
C LEU A 78 7.35 3.37 3.86
N PRO A 79 6.29 3.48 4.69
CA PRO A 79 5.81 2.36 5.48
C PRO A 79 5.55 1.14 4.61
N GLY A 80 6.07 -0.03 4.99
CA GLY A 80 5.99 -1.25 4.18
C GLY A 80 4.57 -1.79 3.91
N PHE A 81 3.52 -1.21 4.50
CA PHE A 81 2.14 -1.51 4.10
C PHE A 81 1.69 -0.75 2.84
N LEU A 82 2.38 0.32 2.44
CA LEU A 82 2.14 1.06 1.20
C LEU A 82 2.89 0.48 0.00
N VAL A 83 3.82 -0.45 0.22
CA VAL A 83 4.75 -0.99 -0.79
C VAL A 83 4.43 -2.46 -1.07
N PHE A 84 4.43 -2.82 -2.34
CA PHE A 84 4.47 -4.22 -2.79
C PHE A 84 5.67 -4.43 -3.70
N HIS A 85 6.50 -5.43 -3.39
CA HIS A 85 7.61 -5.82 -4.25
C HIS A 85 7.14 -6.86 -5.27
N CYS A 86 7.51 -6.67 -6.53
CA CYS A 86 7.29 -7.63 -7.61
C CYS A 86 8.17 -8.88 -7.41
N ALA A 87 8.01 -9.92 -8.25
CA ALA A 87 8.82 -11.14 -8.15
C ALA A 87 10.33 -10.86 -8.25
N ASN A 88 10.72 -9.83 -9.00
CA ASN A 88 12.03 -9.19 -8.84
C ASN A 88 11.94 -8.07 -7.78
N PRO A 89 12.60 -8.21 -6.61
CA PRO A 89 12.47 -7.25 -5.49
C PRO A 89 13.05 -5.86 -5.77
N THR A 90 13.81 -5.70 -6.87
CA THR A 90 14.27 -4.40 -7.37
C THR A 90 13.11 -3.51 -7.84
N TYR A 91 12.01 -4.13 -8.30
CA TYR A 91 10.81 -3.44 -8.75
C TYR A 91 9.73 -3.52 -7.66
N TRP A 92 8.96 -2.43 -7.56
CA TRP A 92 7.90 -2.28 -6.58
C TRP A 92 6.78 -1.42 -7.16
N VAL A 93 5.58 -1.59 -6.61
CA VAL A 93 4.37 -0.82 -6.92
C VAL A 93 3.69 -0.45 -5.60
N TYR A 94 2.74 0.48 -5.64
CA TYR A 94 1.96 0.82 -4.46
C TYR A 94 1.00 -0.31 -4.06
N ALA A 95 0.74 -0.46 -2.76
CA ALA A 95 -0.02 -1.59 -2.23
C ALA A 95 -1.53 -1.57 -2.58
N ASP A 96 -2.03 -0.50 -3.21
CA ASP A 96 -3.36 -0.37 -3.80
C ASP A 96 -3.41 -0.71 -5.31
N GLN A 97 -2.24 -0.89 -5.93
CA GLN A 97 -2.09 -1.36 -7.32
C GLN A 97 -2.13 -2.90 -7.43
N ARG A 98 -1.95 -3.62 -6.32
CA ARG A 98 -2.16 -5.07 -6.28
C ARG A 98 -3.61 -5.43 -6.63
N CYS A 99 -3.78 -6.41 -7.51
CA CYS A 99 -5.08 -6.97 -7.89
C CYS A 99 -6.05 -5.93 -8.47
N ASN A 100 -5.52 -4.91 -9.16
CA ASN A 100 -6.28 -3.84 -9.80
C ASN A 100 -6.68 -4.19 -11.27
N GLY A 101 -6.16 -5.30 -11.81
CA GLY A 101 -6.39 -5.76 -13.18
C GLY A 101 -5.44 -5.17 -14.23
N LEU A 102 -4.35 -4.52 -13.80
CA LEU A 102 -3.30 -3.93 -14.62
C LEU A 102 -1.96 -4.58 -14.26
N ASN A 103 -1.04 -4.63 -15.23
CA ASN A 103 0.30 -5.15 -15.02
C ASN A 103 1.26 -4.01 -14.65
N ASP A 104 1.14 -3.46 -13.44
CA ASP A 104 1.99 -2.38 -12.94
C ASP A 104 3.43 -2.88 -12.66
N CYS A 105 3.61 -4.15 -12.28
CA CYS A 105 4.93 -4.79 -12.11
C CYS A 105 5.65 -5.13 -13.43
N GLY A 106 4.95 -5.15 -14.57
CA GLY A 106 5.44 -5.66 -15.86
C GLY A 106 5.54 -7.19 -15.97
N ASP A 107 5.68 -7.90 -14.84
CA ASP A 107 5.75 -9.37 -14.76
C ASP A 107 4.50 -10.06 -14.18
N CYS A 108 3.41 -9.29 -13.97
CA CYS A 108 2.13 -9.72 -13.39
C CYS A 108 2.19 -10.23 -11.93
N SER A 109 3.25 -9.95 -11.16
CA SER A 109 3.35 -10.38 -9.75
C SER A 109 2.30 -9.77 -8.83
N ASP A 110 1.91 -8.53 -9.14
CA ASP A 110 0.84 -7.72 -8.56
C ASP A 110 -0.57 -8.27 -8.81
N GLU A 111 -0.75 -9.03 -9.89
CA GLU A 111 -2.03 -9.64 -10.30
C GLU A 111 -2.11 -11.15 -10.03
N MET A 112 -1.04 -11.74 -9.48
CA MET A 112 -0.93 -13.19 -9.29
C MET A 112 -1.31 -13.61 -7.86
N GLY A 113 -2.31 -14.48 -7.72
CA GLY A 113 -2.77 -14.99 -6.42
C GLY A 113 -1.69 -15.65 -5.55
N SER A 114 -0.64 -16.22 -6.14
CA SER A 114 0.48 -16.83 -5.41
C SER A 114 1.52 -15.82 -4.87
N LEU A 115 1.49 -14.56 -5.32
CA LEU A 115 2.46 -13.52 -4.94
C LEU A 115 1.76 -12.34 -4.26
N ALA A 116 0.76 -11.75 -4.91
CA ALA A 116 -0.01 -10.62 -4.41
C ALA A 116 -1.23 -11.03 -3.55
N ALA A 117 -1.47 -12.32 -3.33
CA ALA A 117 -2.63 -12.84 -2.59
C ALA A 117 -3.99 -12.37 -3.12
N CYS A 118 -4.07 -12.15 -4.44
CA CYS A 118 -5.31 -11.77 -5.13
C CYS A 118 -6.41 -12.83 -5.00
N ALA A 119 -7.66 -12.36 -5.02
CA ALA A 119 -8.81 -13.23 -5.17
C ALA A 119 -8.77 -13.96 -6.53
N PRO A 120 -9.40 -15.15 -6.65
CA PRO A 120 -9.59 -15.80 -7.94
C PRO A 120 -10.32 -14.87 -8.93
N CYS A 121 -10.04 -15.02 -10.23
CA CYS A 121 -10.74 -14.28 -11.28
C CYS A 121 -12.26 -14.35 -11.10
N GLY A 122 -12.95 -13.20 -11.14
CA GLY A 122 -14.40 -13.11 -10.99
C GLY A 122 -15.18 -13.75 -12.15
N SER A 123 -16.51 -13.81 -12.06
CA SER A 123 -17.37 -14.49 -13.05
C SER A 123 -17.15 -14.06 -14.50
N GLU A 124 -16.90 -12.77 -14.73
CA GLU A 124 -16.69 -12.17 -16.06
C GLU A 124 -15.31 -12.45 -16.66
N TRP A 125 -14.45 -13.11 -15.88
CA TRP A 125 -13.06 -13.42 -16.19
C TRP A 125 -12.85 -14.93 -16.01
N TRP A 126 -11.72 -15.43 -16.48
CA TRP A 126 -11.33 -16.82 -16.24
C TRP A 126 -9.80 -16.92 -16.20
N SER A 127 -9.29 -17.89 -15.42
CA SER A 127 -7.87 -17.95 -15.15
C SER A 127 -7.12 -18.80 -16.17
N CYS A 128 -6.02 -18.25 -16.70
CA CYS A 128 -5.11 -18.95 -17.59
C CYS A 128 -3.69 -18.35 -17.49
N SER A 129 -2.71 -18.99 -18.12
CA SER A 129 -1.44 -18.33 -18.44
C SER A 129 -1.59 -17.57 -19.77
N PRO A 130 -1.46 -16.23 -19.79
CA PRO A 130 -1.73 -15.44 -20.99
C PRO A 130 -0.60 -15.55 -22.01
N VAL A 131 -0.90 -15.22 -23.27
CA VAL A 131 0.10 -14.95 -24.32
C VAL A 131 0.59 -13.50 -24.23
N LEU A 132 -0.31 -12.57 -23.89
CA LEU A 132 -0.04 -11.15 -23.73
C LEU A 132 -0.15 -10.75 -22.27
N TYR A 133 0.91 -10.17 -21.71
CA TYR A 133 0.96 -9.66 -20.33
C TYR A 133 0.06 -8.44 -20.05
N GLU A 134 -0.91 -8.15 -20.93
CA GLU A 134 -1.91 -7.08 -20.77
C GLU A 134 -3.01 -7.47 -19.75
N TYR A 135 -3.40 -8.74 -19.71
CA TYR A 135 -4.50 -9.26 -18.88
C TYR A 135 -4.03 -10.12 -17.69
N CYS A 136 -2.72 -10.33 -17.55
CA CYS A 136 -2.13 -11.18 -16.54
C CYS A 136 -2.85 -12.54 -16.39
N SER A 137 -3.06 -13.06 -15.18
CA SER A 137 -3.64 -14.39 -14.98
C SER A 137 -5.15 -14.49 -15.18
N CYS A 138 -5.83 -13.40 -15.57
CA CYS A 138 -7.28 -13.33 -15.72
C CYS A 138 -7.66 -12.76 -17.09
N VAL A 139 -8.02 -13.62 -18.05
CA VAL A 139 -8.52 -13.19 -19.37
C VAL A 139 -10.02 -12.92 -19.29
N PRO A 140 -10.55 -11.83 -19.86
CA PRO A 140 -11.99 -11.54 -19.79
C PRO A 140 -12.78 -12.46 -20.71
N ARG A 141 -13.91 -13.01 -20.23
CA ARG A 141 -14.73 -14.00 -20.96
C ARG A 141 -15.32 -13.50 -22.28
N ARG A 142 -15.36 -12.18 -22.50
CA ARG A 142 -15.72 -11.55 -23.78
C ARG A 142 -14.80 -11.92 -24.95
N LEU A 143 -13.60 -12.44 -24.65
CA LEU A 143 -12.60 -12.91 -25.62
C LEU A 143 -12.67 -14.44 -25.85
N CYS A 144 -13.74 -15.10 -25.37
CA CYS A 144 -13.98 -16.51 -25.69
C CYS A 144 -14.29 -16.67 -27.18
N ARG A 145 -13.55 -17.54 -27.87
CA ARG A 145 -13.78 -17.90 -29.29
C ARG A 145 -13.81 -16.70 -30.24
N ASP A 146 -12.93 -15.73 -30.01
CA ASP A 146 -12.76 -14.60 -30.93
C ASP A 146 -11.72 -14.87 -32.03
N GLY A 147 -11.02 -16.02 -31.95
CA GLY A 147 -10.06 -16.47 -32.94
C GLY A 147 -8.64 -15.94 -32.73
N VAL A 148 -8.39 -15.25 -31.62
CA VAL A 148 -7.07 -14.73 -31.23
C VAL A 148 -6.59 -15.47 -29.99
N GLN A 149 -5.34 -15.95 -30.02
CA GLN A 149 -4.77 -16.68 -28.89
C GLN A 149 -4.41 -15.73 -27.73
N HIS A 150 -5.30 -15.67 -26.74
CA HIS A 150 -5.12 -14.96 -25.48
C HIS A 150 -4.42 -15.80 -24.41
N CYS A 151 -4.59 -17.14 -24.42
CA CYS A 151 -3.93 -18.04 -23.46
C CYS A 151 -2.98 -19.03 -24.13
N LEU A 152 -1.87 -19.33 -23.47
CA LEU A 152 -0.86 -20.28 -23.96
C LEU A 152 -1.46 -21.68 -24.23
N SER A 153 -2.47 -22.06 -23.45
CA SER A 153 -3.22 -23.32 -23.55
C SER A 153 -4.37 -23.31 -24.57
N TRP A 154 -4.62 -22.20 -25.28
CA TRP A 154 -5.79 -22.01 -26.18
C TRP A 154 -7.15 -22.25 -25.51
N SER A 155 -7.23 -22.19 -24.18
CA SER A 155 -8.46 -22.48 -23.43
C SER A 155 -9.53 -21.38 -23.55
N ASP A 156 -9.14 -20.20 -24.02
CA ASP A 156 -9.95 -19.10 -24.57
C ASP A 156 -10.79 -19.55 -25.78
N GLU A 157 -10.23 -20.40 -26.63
CA GLU A 157 -10.89 -20.87 -27.85
C GLU A 157 -11.63 -22.19 -27.60
N TYR A 158 -11.03 -23.11 -26.84
CA TYR A 158 -11.57 -24.46 -26.70
C TYR A 158 -12.49 -24.68 -25.49
N ILE A 159 -12.19 -24.09 -24.33
CA ILE A 159 -12.86 -24.46 -23.06
C ILE A 159 -14.10 -23.58 -22.81
N CYS A 160 -13.90 -22.29 -22.54
CA CYS A 160 -14.93 -21.30 -22.14
C CYS A 160 -15.88 -21.74 -20.98
#